data_AF-D8EZ36-F1
#
_entry.id   AF-D8EZ36-F1
#
_cell.length_a   1.000
_cell.length_b   1.000
_cell.length_c   1.000
_cell.angle_alpha   90.00
_cell.angle_beta   90.00
_cell.angle_gamma   90.00
#
_symmetry.space_group_name_H-M   'P 1'
#
loop_
_entity.id
_entity.type
_entity.pdbx_description
1 polymer ?
#
loop_
_entity_poly.entity_id
_entity_poly.type
_entity_poly.pdbx_seq_one_letter_code
_entity_poly.pdbx_strand_id
1 'polypeptide(L)'
;MITPTKKKIRSTMTVKKMTAADGNAFVKCTGGPLNLINFKARPTNKGVTVQVKKNSARELIKHAYIAKTKTGTELVFWRKQKEFVGIAKWDKTNKRKYGTFPKKYRFPAKALTSLAIPEVMGHGPTMAEILRLGGDRLKKNLDDRLKYELSKLK
;
A
#
# COMPACT_ATOMS: atom_id res chain seq x y z
N MET A 1 2.14 6.35 13.04
CA MET A 1 0.93 6.42 12.19
C MET A 1 1.35 6.63 10.72
N ILE A 2 0.82 5.83 9.79
CA ILE A 2 1.10 5.94 8.35
C ILE A 2 0.18 6.93 7.64
N THR A 3 0.65 7.51 6.54
CA THR A 3 -0.05 8.58 5.80
C THR A 3 -1.32 8.16 5.03
N PRO A 4 -1.44 6.95 4.43
CA PRO A 4 -2.60 6.58 3.64
C PRO A 4 -3.92 6.65 4.41
N THR A 5 -5.01 6.89 3.68
CA THR A 5 -6.35 6.95 4.28
C THR A 5 -6.82 5.57 4.73
N LYS A 6 -7.61 5.53 5.82
CA LYS A 6 -8.24 4.30 6.32
C LYS A 6 -9.02 3.56 5.22
N LYS A 7 -9.72 4.30 4.35
CA LYS A 7 -10.48 3.77 3.22
C LYS A 7 -9.59 2.98 2.26
N LYS A 8 -8.42 3.50 1.91
CA LYS A 8 -7.52 2.85 0.96
C LYS A 8 -6.88 1.58 1.54
N ILE A 9 -6.55 1.61 2.83
CA ILE A 9 -6.06 0.42 3.54
C ILE A 9 -7.16 -0.65 3.56
N ARG A 10 -8.40 -0.29 3.93
CA ARG A 10 -9.52 -1.24 3.96
C ARG A 10 -9.85 -1.84 2.61
N SER A 11 -9.66 -1.11 1.50
CA SER A 11 -9.87 -1.68 0.15
C SER A 11 -8.93 -2.84 -0.19
N THR A 12 -7.86 -3.04 0.57
CA THR A 12 -6.94 -4.18 0.41
C THR A 12 -7.32 -5.40 1.26
N MET A 13 -8.37 -5.28 2.06
CA MET A 13 -8.81 -6.27 3.04
C MET A 13 -10.24 -6.69 2.75
N THR A 14 -10.52 -7.97 2.88
CA THR A 14 -11.87 -8.54 2.86
C THR A 14 -12.19 -9.03 4.26
N VAL A 15 -13.27 -8.52 4.84
CA VAL A 15 -13.73 -8.91 6.18
C VAL A 15 -15.04 -9.66 6.02
N LYS A 16 -15.06 -10.94 6.41
CA LYS A 16 -16.28 -11.71 6.60
C LYS A 16 -16.61 -11.73 8.08
N LYS A 17 -17.79 -11.22 8.42
CA LYS A 17 -18.32 -11.30 9.78
C LYS A 17 -19.05 -12.63 9.96
N MET A 18 -18.95 -13.18 11.16
CA MET A 18 -19.78 -14.31 11.60
C MET A 18 -21.25 -13.89 11.60
N THR A 19 -22.13 -14.81 11.20
CA THR A 19 -23.59 -14.65 11.31
C THR A 19 -24.16 -15.83 12.07
N ALA A 20 -25.42 -15.75 12.51
CA ALA A 20 -26.06 -16.87 13.20
C ALA A 20 -26.16 -18.15 12.34
N ALA A 21 -26.19 -17.98 11.01
CA ALA A 21 -26.24 -19.09 10.05
C ALA A 21 -24.85 -19.61 9.66
N ASP A 22 -23.79 -18.82 9.85
CA ASP A 22 -22.43 -19.18 9.47
C ASP A 22 -21.45 -18.79 10.58
N GLY A 23 -20.97 -19.82 11.27
CA GLY A 23 -20.06 -19.69 12.41
C GLY A 23 -18.65 -19.20 12.06
N ASN A 24 -18.34 -18.99 10.79
CA ASN A 24 -17.01 -18.60 10.35
C ASN A 24 -16.86 -17.07 10.20
N ALA A 25 -15.89 -16.50 10.90
CA ALA A 25 -15.36 -15.17 10.65
C ALA A 25 -13.93 -15.25 10.11
N PHE A 26 -13.61 -14.42 9.13
CA PHE A 26 -12.22 -14.27 8.69
C PHE A 26 -11.92 -12.86 8.20
N VAL A 27 -10.66 -12.48 8.33
CA VAL A 27 -10.09 -11.29 7.70
C VAL A 27 -9.05 -11.78 6.72
N LYS A 28 -9.31 -11.56 5.43
CA LYS A 28 -8.41 -11.94 4.34
C LYS A 28 -7.74 -10.69 3.79
N CYS A 29 -6.41 -10.74 3.71
CA CYS A 29 -5.60 -9.66 3.19
C CYS A 29 -4.91 -10.16 1.91
N THR A 30 -5.56 -9.96 0.77
CA THR A 30 -5.05 -10.36 -0.56
C THR A 30 -4.50 -9.18 -1.35
N GLY A 31 -4.57 -7.96 -0.80
CA GLY A 31 -4.16 -6.77 -1.53
C GLY A 31 -2.65 -6.72 -1.80
N GLY A 32 -2.31 -6.29 -3.01
CA GLY A 32 -0.95 -5.95 -3.39
C GLY A 32 -0.44 -4.68 -2.69
N PRO A 33 0.86 -4.38 -2.85
CA PRO A 33 1.49 -3.24 -2.20
C PRO A 33 0.85 -1.90 -2.58
N LEU A 34 0.75 -0.99 -1.61
CA LEU A 34 0.11 0.30 -1.81
C LEU A 34 0.94 1.18 -2.75
N ASN A 35 0.33 1.73 -3.79
CA ASN A 35 1.02 2.67 -4.68
C ASN A 35 1.49 3.92 -3.93
N LEU A 36 2.71 4.40 -4.23
CA LEU A 36 3.30 5.56 -3.54
C LEU A 36 2.50 6.86 -3.70
N ILE A 37 1.68 6.97 -4.74
CA ILE A 37 0.76 8.10 -4.93
C ILE A 37 -0.16 8.33 -3.71
N ASN A 38 -0.53 7.25 -3.00
CA ASN A 38 -1.40 7.30 -1.82
C ASN A 38 -0.71 7.93 -0.59
N PHE A 39 0.59 8.16 -0.63
CA PHE A 39 1.40 8.72 0.46
C PHE A 39 1.62 10.22 0.29
N LYS A 40 0.56 10.93 -0.12
CA LYS A 40 0.56 12.37 -0.44
C LYS A 40 1.70 12.76 -1.39
N ALA A 41 1.96 11.96 -2.43
CA ALA A 41 3.08 12.22 -3.33
C ALA A 41 2.96 13.59 -4.04
N ARG A 42 4.06 14.34 -4.17
CA ARG A 42 4.09 15.63 -4.87
C ARG A 42 5.25 15.69 -5.86
N PRO A 43 5.03 16.13 -7.11
CA PRO A 43 6.10 16.31 -8.07
C PRO A 43 6.95 17.53 -7.69
N THR A 44 8.24 17.46 -7.99
CA THR A 44 9.24 18.52 -7.82
C THR A 44 10.19 18.47 -9.01
N ASN A 45 10.98 19.53 -9.22
CA ASN A 45 11.94 19.59 -10.34
C ASN A 45 12.98 18.46 -10.31
N LYS A 46 13.26 17.89 -9.12
CA LYS A 46 14.27 16.84 -8.92
C LYS A 46 13.67 15.43 -8.86
N GLY A 47 12.34 15.29 -8.79
CA GLY A 47 11.68 14.00 -8.64
C GLY A 47 10.33 14.09 -7.93
N VAL A 48 9.98 13.09 -7.12
CA VAL A 48 8.71 13.07 -6.37
C VAL A 48 9.00 13.01 -4.88
N THR A 49 8.36 13.88 -4.09
CA THR A 49 8.39 13.81 -2.63
C THR A 49 7.23 12.99 -2.10
N VAL A 50 7.49 12.07 -1.18
CA VAL A 50 6.47 11.23 -0.53
C VAL A 50 6.51 11.41 0.98
N GLN A 51 5.38 11.24 1.65
CA GLN A 51 5.31 11.27 3.11
C GLN A 51 4.83 9.90 3.59
N VAL A 52 5.76 9.04 4.04
CA VAL A 52 5.41 7.67 4.44
C VAL A 52 4.78 7.63 5.83
N LYS A 53 5.44 8.26 6.81
CA LYS A 53 4.92 8.43 8.18
C LYS A 53 4.31 9.83 8.29
N LYS A 54 3.19 9.96 9.02
CA LYS A 54 2.52 11.27 9.16
C LYS A 54 3.37 12.32 9.88
N ASN A 55 4.23 11.88 10.80
CA ASN A 55 5.06 12.76 11.63
C ASN A 55 6.50 12.87 11.11
N SER A 56 6.83 12.26 9.98
CA SER A 56 8.16 12.38 9.39
C SER A 56 8.19 13.48 8.33
N ALA A 57 9.38 14.02 8.12
CA ALA A 57 9.69 14.82 6.93
C ALA A 57 9.37 14.03 5.65
N ARG A 58 9.17 14.78 4.56
CA ARG A 58 8.94 14.21 3.24
C ARG A 58 10.26 13.71 2.68
N GLU A 59 10.25 12.52 2.10
CA GLU A 59 11.42 11.94 1.46
C GLU A 59 11.37 12.23 -0.03
N LEU A 60 12.50 12.69 -0.59
CA LEU A 60 12.63 12.95 -2.03
C LEU A 60 13.11 11.70 -2.74
N ILE A 61 12.27 11.17 -3.63
CA ILE A 61 12.64 10.13 -4.58
C ILE A 61 13.14 10.82 -5.85
N LYS A 62 14.47 10.93 -5.98
CA LYS A 62 15.11 11.57 -7.13
C LYS A 62 14.74 10.85 -8.43
N HIS A 63 14.48 11.64 -9.48
CA HIS A 63 14.15 11.17 -10.83
C HIS A 63 12.85 10.34 -10.95
N ALA A 64 12.05 10.22 -9.88
CA ALA A 64 10.70 9.71 -10.00
C ALA A 64 9.78 10.79 -10.60
N TYR A 65 8.70 10.36 -11.24
CA TYR A 65 7.70 11.26 -11.82
C TYR A 65 6.30 10.68 -11.63
N ILE A 66 5.29 11.55 -11.62
CA ILE A 66 3.88 11.14 -11.56
C ILE A 66 3.37 11.10 -12.99
N ALA A 67 2.75 9.99 -13.39
CA ALA A 67 2.10 9.87 -14.69
C ALA A 67 0.78 9.12 -14.58
N LYS A 68 -0.13 9.44 -15.50
CA LYS A 68 -1.40 8.74 -15.67
C LYS A 68 -1.19 7.50 -16.53
N THR A 69 -1.71 6.37 -16.06
CA THR A 69 -1.82 5.14 -16.85
C THR A 69 -2.89 5.30 -17.93
N LYS A 70 -2.93 4.38 -18.91
CA LYS A 70 -4.01 4.35 -19.92
C LYS A 70 -5.41 4.26 -19.30
N THR A 71 -5.50 3.61 -18.14
CA THR A 71 -6.73 3.46 -17.35
C THR A 71 -7.06 4.70 -16.51
N GLY A 72 -6.29 5.79 -16.64
CA GLY A 72 -6.50 7.06 -15.92
C GLY A 72 -5.98 7.08 -14.48
N THR A 73 -5.46 5.97 -13.95
CA THR A 73 -4.89 5.93 -12.60
C THR A 73 -3.53 6.62 -12.57
N GLU A 74 -3.33 7.57 -11.65
CA GLU A 74 -2.04 8.20 -11.40
C GLU A 74 -1.13 7.30 -10.57
N LEU A 75 0.10 7.11 -11.03
CA LEU A 75 1.12 6.35 -10.33
C LEU A 75 2.43 7.12 -10.30
N VAL A 76 3.21 6.88 -9.24
CA VAL A 76 4.60 7.33 -9.17
C VAL A 76 5.43 6.30 -9.91
N PHE A 77 6.11 6.73 -10.96
CA PHE A 77 6.99 5.90 -11.77
C PHE A 77 8.45 6.23 -11.52
N TRP A 78 9.28 5.22 -11.69
CA TRP A 78 10.73 5.36 -11.66
C TRP A 78 11.36 4.57 -12.80
N ARG A 79 12.31 5.20 -13.49
CA ARG A 79 13.11 4.56 -14.54
C ARG A 79 14.32 3.93 -13.86
N LYS A 80 14.31 2.61 -13.73
CA LYS A 80 15.44 1.84 -13.20
C LYS A 80 16.24 1.31 -14.38
N GLN A 81 17.52 1.69 -14.48
CA GLN A 81 18.48 1.08 -15.41
C GLN A 81 19.48 0.21 -14.62
N LYS A 82 20.22 -0.67 -15.31
CA LYS A 82 21.18 -1.59 -14.67
C LYS A 82 22.30 -0.86 -13.91
N GLU A 83 22.76 0.27 -14.43
CA GLU A 83 23.92 1.01 -13.89
C GLU A 83 23.55 2.39 -13.31
N PHE A 84 22.35 2.91 -13.60
CA PHE A 84 21.98 4.28 -13.23
C PHE A 84 20.54 4.42 -12.76
N VAL A 85 20.34 5.37 -11.84
CA VAL A 85 19.05 5.74 -11.28
C VAL A 85 18.61 7.08 -11.88
N GLY A 86 17.67 7.06 -12.84
CA GLY A 86 17.15 8.26 -13.49
C GLY A 86 17.15 8.21 -15.02
N ILE A 87 17.23 9.38 -15.67
CA ILE A 87 17.43 9.47 -17.12
C ILE A 87 18.91 9.20 -17.38
N ALA A 88 19.22 8.16 -18.17
CA ALA A 88 20.60 7.88 -18.57
C ALA A 88 21.23 9.13 -19.18
N LYS A 89 22.52 9.36 -18.90
CA LYS A 89 23.30 10.31 -19.70
C LYS A 89 23.20 9.87 -21.15
N TRP A 90 22.86 10.80 -22.03
CA TRP A 90 22.70 10.51 -23.45
C TRP A 90 24.01 9.96 -24.01
N ASP A 91 24.03 8.69 -24.40
CA ASP A 91 25.16 8.08 -25.11
C ASP A 91 25.23 8.65 -26.53
N LYS A 92 26.13 9.61 -26.72
CA LYS A 92 26.36 10.27 -28.01
C LYS A 92 26.96 9.32 -29.05
N THR A 93 27.55 8.21 -28.64
CA THR A 93 28.33 7.28 -29.47
C THR A 93 27.44 6.16 -30.01
N ASN A 94 26.56 5.57 -29.19
CA ASN A 94 25.64 4.49 -29.62
C ASN A 94 24.21 4.96 -29.97
N LYS A 95 24.04 6.19 -30.47
CA LYS A 95 22.73 6.80 -30.83
C LYS A 95 21.80 5.86 -31.59
N ARG A 96 22.34 5.09 -32.54
CA ARG A 96 21.56 4.18 -33.40
C ARG A 96 21.08 2.92 -32.67
N LYS A 97 21.84 2.39 -31.70
CA LYS A 97 21.51 1.13 -31.02
C LYS A 97 20.31 1.26 -30.07
N TYR A 98 20.13 2.41 -29.43
CA TYR A 98 18.98 2.64 -28.55
C TYR A 98 17.70 2.97 -29.34
N GLY A 99 17.85 3.71 -30.43
CA GLY A 99 16.78 4.07 -31.36
C GLY A 99 16.28 2.93 -32.26
N THR A 100 16.91 1.75 -32.23
CA THR A 100 16.44 0.54 -32.95
C THR A 100 15.65 -0.42 -32.08
N PHE A 101 15.74 -0.34 -30.74
CA PHE A 101 14.91 -1.17 -29.87
C PHE A 101 13.42 -0.88 -30.09
N PRO A 102 12.52 -1.87 -30.04
CA PRO A 102 11.09 -1.61 -30.04
C PRO A 102 10.70 -0.64 -28.93
N LYS A 103 9.75 0.26 -29.18
CA LYS A 103 9.33 1.33 -28.24
C LYS A 103 8.99 0.80 -26.84
N LYS A 104 8.51 -0.45 -26.75
CA LYS A 104 8.22 -1.20 -25.50
C LYS A 104 9.44 -1.36 -24.58
N TYR A 105 10.64 -1.52 -25.14
CA TYR A 105 11.86 -1.82 -24.38
C TYR A 105 12.80 -0.61 -24.23
N ARG A 106 12.57 0.47 -24.98
CA ARG A 106 13.38 1.69 -24.88
C ARG A 106 13.31 2.36 -23.52
N PHE A 107 12.26 2.14 -22.73
CA PHE A 107 12.00 2.97 -21.55
C PHE A 107 11.26 2.19 -20.45
N PRO A 108 11.89 1.19 -19.81
CA PRO A 108 11.24 0.48 -18.72
C PRO A 108 11.02 1.45 -17.55
N ALA A 109 9.75 1.73 -17.26
CA ALA A 109 9.32 2.49 -16.10
C ALA A 109 8.57 1.54 -15.17
N LYS A 110 8.96 1.49 -13.90
CA LYS A 110 8.30 0.68 -12.88
C LYS A 110 7.47 1.59 -11.99
N ALA A 111 6.23 1.20 -11.73
CA ALA A 111 5.43 1.86 -10.70
C ALA A 111 6.07 1.59 -9.33
N LEU A 112 6.26 2.65 -8.55
CA LEU A 112 6.76 2.54 -7.19
C LEU A 112 5.62 2.26 -6.22
N THR A 113 5.85 1.24 -5.41
CA THR A 113 4.92 0.77 -4.39
C THR A 113 5.61 0.77 -3.03
N SER A 114 4.79 0.87 -1.99
CA SER A 114 5.17 0.72 -0.58
C SER A 114 5.11 -0.76 -0.16
N LEU A 115 5.29 -1.03 1.12
CA LEU A 115 4.94 -2.27 1.82
C LEU A 115 3.57 -2.81 1.40
N ALA A 116 3.47 -4.14 1.33
CA ALA A 116 2.20 -4.82 1.21
C ALA A 116 1.51 -4.89 2.59
N ILE A 117 0.22 -4.57 2.61
CA ILE A 117 -0.59 -4.64 3.83
C ILE A 117 -0.60 -6.06 4.46
N PRO A 118 -0.61 -7.16 3.68
CA PRO A 118 -0.47 -8.51 4.25
C PRO A 118 0.85 -8.74 4.97
N GLU A 119 1.97 -8.25 4.42
CA GLU A 119 3.30 -8.36 5.06
C GLU A 119 3.34 -7.61 6.39
N VAL A 120 2.74 -6.41 6.44
CA VAL A 120 2.64 -5.63 7.68
C VAL A 120 1.76 -6.33 8.71
N MET A 121 0.68 -6.99 8.30
CA MET A 121 -0.16 -7.74 9.23
C MET A 121 0.47 -9.03 9.70
N GLY A 122 1.28 -9.70 8.88
CA GLY A 122 2.04 -10.89 9.28
C GLY A 122 3.20 -10.58 10.25
N HIS A 123 3.57 -9.31 10.41
CA HIS A 123 4.63 -8.90 11.33
C HIS A 123 4.21 -9.13 12.78
N GLY A 124 5.00 -9.91 13.53
CA GLY A 124 4.66 -10.39 14.88
C GLY A 124 4.13 -9.31 15.84
N PRO A 125 4.82 -8.16 16.02
CA PRO A 125 4.32 -7.06 16.85
C PRO A 125 2.95 -6.50 16.42
N THR A 126 2.67 -6.47 15.11
CA THR A 126 1.38 -6.00 14.60
C THR A 126 0.28 -7.03 14.85
N MET A 127 0.57 -8.31 14.63
CA MET A 127 -0.36 -9.39 14.95
C MET A 127 -0.68 -9.46 16.44
N ALA A 128 0.32 -9.30 17.31
CA ALA A 128 0.13 -9.29 18.76
C ALA A 128 -0.84 -8.18 19.20
N GLU A 129 -0.69 -6.97 18.66
CA GLU A 129 -1.61 -5.86 18.96
C GLU A 129 -3.01 -6.11 18.41
N ILE A 130 -3.14 -6.73 17.23
CA ILE A 130 -4.44 -7.13 16.67
C ILE A 130 -5.13 -8.14 17.58
N LEU A 131 -4.41 -9.15 18.07
CA LEU A 131 -4.95 -10.16 18.99
C LEU A 131 -5.36 -9.54 20.32
N ARG A 132 -4.56 -8.61 20.85
CA ARG A 132 -4.89 -7.87 22.08
C ARG A 132 -6.21 -7.10 21.95
N LEU A 133 -6.34 -6.28 20.89
CA LEU A 133 -7.56 -5.52 20.59
C LEU A 133 -8.76 -6.44 20.30
N GLY A 134 -8.50 -7.59 19.68
CA GLY A 134 -9.49 -8.65 19.45
C GLY A 134 -10.03 -9.23 20.75
N GLY A 135 -9.15 -9.55 21.69
CA GLY A 135 -9.49 -10.05 23.03
C GLY A 135 -10.33 -9.06 23.83
N ASP A 136 -9.91 -7.78 23.86
CA ASP A 136 -10.67 -6.70 24.52
C ASP A 136 -12.11 -6.61 24.00
N ARG A 137 -12.28 -6.72 22.68
CA ARG A 137 -13.59 -6.65 22.03
C ARG A 137 -14.42 -7.91 22.25
N LEU A 138 -13.78 -9.08 22.25
CA LEU A 138 -14.44 -10.35 22.51
C LEU A 138 -15.02 -10.37 23.93
N LYS A 139 -14.21 -10.02 24.93
CA LYS A 139 -14.64 -9.94 26.33
C LYS A 139 -15.87 -9.02 26.48
N LYS A 140 -15.80 -7.81 25.93
CA LYS A 140 -16.92 -6.86 25.95
C LYS A 140 -18.20 -7.46 25.35
N ASN A 141 -18.11 -8.07 24.16
CA ASN A 141 -19.28 -8.64 23.49
C ASN A 141 -19.87 -9.83 24.27
N LEU A 142 -19.01 -10.64 24.90
CA LEU A 142 -19.42 -11.78 25.75
C LEU A 142 -20.17 -11.28 26.98
N ASP A 143 -19.63 -10.28 27.68
CA ASP A 143 -20.27 -9.70 28.86
C ASP A 143 -21.62 -9.07 28.51
N ASP A 144 -21.70 -8.32 27.40
CA ASP A 144 -22.94 -7.72 26.90
C ASP A 144 -23.99 -8.80 26.57
N ARG A 145 -23.57 -9.90 25.94
CA ARG A 145 -24.50 -10.99 25.58
C ARG A 145 -24.93 -11.80 26.80
N LEU A 146 -24.02 -12.08 27.72
CA LEU A 146 -24.32 -12.79 28.97
C LEU A 146 -25.36 -12.01 29.78
N LYS A 147 -25.17 -10.69 29.94
CA LYS A 147 -26.14 -9.81 30.60
C LYS A 147 -27.51 -9.85 29.94
N TYR A 148 -27.55 -9.81 28.61
CA TYR A 148 -28.80 -9.89 27.87
C TYR A 148 -29.54 -11.21 28.09
N GLU A 149 -28.86 -12.37 28.02
CA GLU A 149 -29.53 -13.66 28.25
C GLU A 149 -29.94 -13.84 29.73
N LEU A 150 -29.12 -13.41 30.69
CA LEU A 150 -29.50 -13.41 32.11
C LEU A 150 -30.72 -12.53 32.39
N SER A 151 -30.89 -11.43 31.66
CA SER A 151 -32.05 -10.54 31.81
C SER A 151 -33.38 -11.15 31.36
N LYS A 152 -33.35 -12.23 30.55
CA LYS A 152 -34.55 -12.95 30.10
C LYS A 152 -34.97 -14.08 31.04
N LEU A 153 -34.09 -14.47 31.97
CA LEU A 153 -34.35 -15.55 32.93
C LEU A 153 -35.05 -15.04 34.21
N LYS A 154 -35.22 -13.72 34.34
CA LYS A 154 -36.10 -13.07 35.31
C LYS A 154 -37.44 -12.76 34.65
#